data_AF-A0A7K1W675-F1
#
_entry.id   AF-A0A7K1W675-F1
#
_cell.length_a   1.000
_cell.length_b   1.000
_cell.length_c   1.000
_cell.angle_alpha   90.00
_cell.angle_beta   90.00
_cell.angle_gamma   90.00
#
_symmetry.space_group_name_H-M   'P 1'
#
loop_
_entity.id
_entity.type
_entity.pdbx_description
1 polymer ?
#
loop_
_entity_poly.entity_id
_entity_poly.type
_entity_poly.pdbx_seq_one_letter_code
_entity_poly.pdbx_strand_id
1 'polypeptide(L)'
;MADGRWSPGRKETDADEFRPVLDIVEPGRQRRLTVFFRLLLLIPHFIVLFFLHIAAFFTVIVGWFAALVLGRLPDPVFRFLAQFLGYDMRVSASQMLLIDRYPPFALNPPPDYPVHIDVRPTALNRLAVLFRIFLMIPAAIVQSLAIYGWWALCFVWWVITLVLGRMPRPLFEATAATLRYRMRFSAYAMMLTPAYPKGLFGDDDLVVEQGHSRSATRPLVMSSAGKWLVVLFLVLGLIGNVTTSVTTTTTSDDTTELSGRP
;
A
#
# COMPACT_ATOMS: atom_id res chain seq x y z
N MET A 1 13.92 -21.78 -24.96
CA MET A 1 12.67 -21.10 -24.55
C MET A 1 12.32 -21.60 -23.16
N ALA A 2 12.86 -20.94 -22.15
CA ALA A 2 12.65 -21.27 -20.74
C ALA A 2 12.30 -19.94 -20.07
N ASP A 3 11.02 -19.78 -19.74
CA ASP A 3 10.48 -18.58 -19.09
C ASP A 3 11.02 -18.53 -17.65
N GLY A 4 12.21 -17.97 -17.52
CA GLY A 4 12.88 -17.68 -16.25
C GLY A 4 12.16 -16.57 -15.51
N ARG A 5 10.97 -16.85 -14.98
CA ARG A 5 10.43 -16.11 -13.84
C ARG A 5 11.38 -16.37 -12.69
N TRP A 6 12.34 -15.48 -12.48
CA TRP A 6 13.14 -15.45 -11.27
C TRP A 6 12.20 -15.23 -10.08
N SER A 7 11.72 -16.33 -9.49
CA SER A 7 11.43 -16.36 -8.07
C SER A 7 12.80 -16.25 -7.40
N PRO A 8 13.03 -15.37 -6.41
CA PRO A 8 14.21 -15.50 -5.59
C PRO A 8 14.18 -16.93 -5.07
N GLY A 9 15.13 -17.74 -5.52
CA GLY A 9 15.40 -19.02 -4.89
C GLY A 9 15.59 -18.73 -3.40
N ARG A 10 14.99 -19.58 -2.56
CA ARG A 10 15.14 -19.58 -1.10
C ARG A 10 16.54 -19.09 -0.73
N LYS A 11 16.66 -17.83 -0.27
CA LYS A 11 17.92 -17.41 0.36
C LYS A 11 17.96 -18.09 1.73
N GLU A 12 19.12 -18.53 2.20
CA GLU A 12 19.24 -19.11 3.56
C GLU A 12 18.77 -18.14 4.66
N THR A 13 18.73 -16.83 4.36
CA THR A 13 18.17 -15.77 5.21
C THR A 13 16.65 -15.57 5.10
N ASP A 14 15.97 -16.15 4.10
CA ASP A 14 14.49 -16.11 3.94
C ASP A 14 13.76 -17.06 4.89
N ALA A 15 14.48 -17.86 5.68
CA ALA A 15 13.87 -18.81 6.61
C ALA A 15 13.08 -18.11 7.75
N ASP A 16 13.45 -16.88 8.14
CA ASP A 16 12.88 -16.22 9.32
C ASP A 16 12.07 -14.92 9.07
N GLU A 17 12.24 -14.17 7.96
CA GLU A 17 11.46 -12.94 7.73
C GLU A 17 11.16 -12.63 6.24
N PHE A 18 10.32 -13.44 5.58
CA PHE A 18 9.85 -13.13 4.22
C PHE A 18 9.02 -11.83 4.20
N ARG A 19 9.53 -10.81 3.49
CA ARG A 19 8.87 -9.51 3.31
C ARG A 19 8.02 -9.51 2.05
N PRO A 20 6.72 -9.14 2.13
CA PRO A 20 5.88 -9.00 0.96
C PRO A 20 6.52 -8.06 -0.07
N VAL A 21 6.52 -8.50 -1.32
CA VAL A 21 7.08 -7.74 -2.44
C VAL A 21 5.94 -7.24 -3.32
N LEU A 22 5.96 -5.94 -3.61
CA LEU A 22 5.08 -5.31 -4.59
C LEU A 22 5.90 -5.06 -5.84
N ASP A 23 5.50 -5.69 -6.94
CA ASP A 23 6.12 -5.55 -8.25
C ASP A 23 5.26 -4.62 -9.10
N ILE A 24 5.82 -3.47 -9.52
CA ILE A 24 5.19 -2.49 -10.40
C ILE A 24 6.18 -2.16 -11.53
N VAL A 25 5.72 -2.31 -12.77
CA VAL A 25 6.47 -1.86 -13.95
C VAL A 25 6.30 -0.35 -14.11
N GLU A 26 7.39 0.40 -14.35
CA GLU A 26 7.34 1.86 -14.54
C GLU A 26 6.39 2.20 -15.71
N PRO A 27 5.44 3.12 -15.51
CA PRO A 27 4.48 3.47 -16.55
C PRO A 27 5.19 4.20 -17.69
N GLY A 28 4.84 3.85 -18.92
CA GLY A 28 5.27 4.55 -20.12
C GLY A 28 4.54 5.88 -20.31
N ARG A 29 4.26 6.24 -21.57
CA ARG A 29 3.51 7.46 -21.88
C ARG A 29 2.01 7.26 -21.59
N GLN A 30 1.46 8.10 -20.71
CA GLN A 30 0.05 8.02 -20.29
C GLN A 30 -0.85 8.77 -21.28
N ARG A 31 -2.05 8.25 -21.54
CA ARG A 31 -3.09 8.98 -22.31
C ARG A 31 -3.78 9.98 -21.39
N ARG A 32 -3.67 11.28 -21.70
CA ARG A 32 -4.22 12.40 -20.90
C ARG A 32 -5.71 12.27 -20.60
N LEU A 33 -6.50 11.79 -21.57
CA LEU A 33 -7.94 11.55 -21.40
C LEU A 33 -8.22 10.43 -20.39
N THR A 34 -7.42 9.37 -20.43
CA THR A 34 -7.55 8.25 -19.49
C THR A 34 -7.15 8.68 -18.08
N VAL A 35 -6.22 9.64 -17.93
CA VAL A 35 -5.88 10.26 -16.64
C VAL A 35 -7.02 11.13 -16.11
N PHE A 36 -7.62 11.97 -16.96
CA PHE A 36 -8.72 12.86 -16.58
C PHE A 36 -9.96 12.09 -16.12
N PHE A 37 -10.42 11.13 -16.93
CA PHE A 37 -11.59 10.30 -16.58
C PHE A 37 -11.27 9.13 -15.65
N ARG A 38 -10.02 8.99 -15.20
CA ARG A 38 -9.61 7.83 -14.40
C ARG A 38 -10.43 7.67 -13.14
N LEU A 39 -10.60 8.75 -12.39
CA LEU A 39 -11.32 8.72 -11.12
C LEU A 39 -12.79 8.31 -11.32
N LEU A 40 -13.41 8.78 -12.41
CA LEU A 40 -14.77 8.40 -12.81
C LEU A 40 -14.86 6.93 -13.22
N LEU A 41 -13.87 6.43 -13.98
CA LEU A 41 -13.80 5.02 -14.39
C LEU A 41 -13.56 4.04 -13.24
N LEU A 42 -13.00 4.51 -12.12
CA LEU A 42 -12.77 3.70 -10.91
C LEU A 42 -14.00 3.62 -9.99
N ILE A 43 -15.06 4.39 -10.24
CA ILE A 43 -16.28 4.34 -9.39
C ILE A 43 -16.82 2.90 -9.21
N PRO A 44 -16.95 2.08 -10.27
CA PRO A 44 -17.42 0.71 -10.09
C PRO A 44 -16.43 -0.15 -9.28
N HIS A 45 -15.12 0.11 -9.36
CA HIS A 45 -14.12 -0.55 -8.52
C HIS A 45 -14.27 -0.20 -7.05
N PHE A 46 -14.63 1.05 -6.71
CA PHE A 46 -14.88 1.45 -5.33
C PHE A 46 -16.07 0.72 -4.73
N ILE A 47 -17.13 0.50 -5.52
CA ILE A 47 -18.29 -0.29 -5.07
C ILE A 47 -17.87 -1.73 -4.77
N VAL A 48 -17.13 -2.37 -5.67
CA VAL A 48 -16.61 -3.74 -5.45
C VAL A 48 -15.67 -3.79 -4.25
N LEU A 49 -14.77 -2.83 -4.13
CA LEU A 49 -13.85 -2.73 -2.98
C LEU A 49 -14.60 -2.57 -1.67
N PHE A 50 -15.68 -1.80 -1.64
CA PHE A 50 -16.48 -1.62 -0.44
C PHE A 50 -17.00 -2.96 0.09
N PHE A 51 -17.63 -3.78 -0.76
CA PHE A 51 -18.10 -5.12 -0.37
C PHE A 51 -16.95 -6.05 -0.01
N LEU A 52 -15.83 -6.00 -0.76
CA LEU A 52 -14.65 -6.80 -0.45
C LEU A 52 -14.02 -6.41 0.90
N HIS A 53 -14.00 -5.14 1.26
CA HIS A 53 -13.52 -4.67 2.56
C HIS A 53 -14.38 -5.20 3.70
N ILE A 54 -15.71 -5.23 3.53
CA ILE A 54 -16.62 -5.85 4.50
C ILE A 54 -16.30 -7.33 4.68
N ALA A 55 -16.17 -8.08 3.58
CA ALA A 55 -15.79 -9.49 3.63
C ALA A 55 -14.41 -9.72 4.26
N ALA A 56 -13.42 -8.87 3.92
CA ALA A 56 -12.09 -8.90 4.49
C ALA A 56 -12.09 -8.60 5.98
N PHE A 57 -12.89 -7.66 6.46
CA PHE A 57 -13.02 -7.34 7.87
C PHE A 57 -13.42 -8.57 8.70
N PHE A 58 -14.50 -9.26 8.31
CA PHE A 58 -14.92 -10.50 8.99
C PHE A 58 -13.89 -11.62 8.84
N THR A 59 -13.26 -11.74 7.68
CA THR A 59 -12.23 -12.76 7.42
C THR A 59 -10.98 -12.53 8.27
N VAL A 60 -10.58 -11.28 8.51
CA VAL A 60 -9.47 -10.90 9.40
C VAL A 60 -9.81 -11.27 10.84
N ILE A 61 -11.05 -11.02 11.31
CA ILE A 61 -11.47 -11.40 12.67
C ILE A 61 -11.35 -12.92 12.85
N VAL A 62 -11.92 -13.70 11.93
CA VAL A 62 -11.82 -15.17 11.95
C VAL A 62 -10.36 -15.62 11.86
N GLY A 63 -9.57 -14.99 10.98
CA GLY A 63 -8.14 -15.24 10.82
C GLY A 63 -7.33 -14.96 12.08
N TRP A 64 -7.68 -13.93 12.84
CA TRP A 64 -7.01 -13.58 14.09
C TRP A 64 -7.20 -14.65 15.16
N PHE A 65 -8.46 -15.10 15.37
CA PHE A 65 -8.73 -16.22 16.28
C PHE A 65 -8.04 -17.52 15.81
N ALA A 66 -8.11 -17.81 14.52
CA ALA A 66 -7.44 -18.99 13.96
C ALA A 66 -5.91 -18.91 14.14
N ALA A 67 -5.30 -17.74 13.93
CA ALA A 67 -3.87 -17.54 14.12
C ALA A 67 -3.44 -17.69 15.59
N LEU A 68 -4.28 -17.30 16.56
CA LEU A 68 -3.98 -17.51 17.99
C LEU A 68 -4.02 -19.00 18.38
N VAL A 69 -4.97 -19.76 17.83
CA VAL A 69 -5.13 -21.19 18.17
C VAL A 69 -4.16 -22.07 17.39
N LEU A 70 -4.00 -21.84 16.09
CA LEU A 70 -3.18 -22.66 15.19
C LEU A 70 -1.74 -22.15 15.06
N GLY A 71 -1.44 -20.90 15.40
CA GLY A 71 -0.15 -20.27 15.09
C GLY A 71 0.07 -20.04 13.58
N ARG A 72 -0.98 -20.12 12.76
CA ARG A 72 -0.96 -19.85 11.32
C ARG A 72 -2.35 -19.50 10.82
N LEU A 73 -2.44 -18.79 9.69
CA LEU A 73 -3.71 -18.57 9.01
C LEU A 73 -4.16 -19.86 8.28
N PRO A 74 -5.44 -20.25 8.38
CA PRO A 74 -5.99 -21.31 7.54
C PRO A 74 -5.89 -20.97 6.05
N ASP A 75 -5.62 -21.96 5.20
CA ASP A 75 -5.48 -21.78 3.75
C ASP A 75 -6.63 -21.01 3.06
N PRO A 76 -7.92 -21.22 3.36
CA PRO A 76 -8.99 -20.43 2.72
C PRO A 76 -8.94 -18.95 3.13
N VAL A 77 -8.65 -18.67 4.40
CA VAL A 77 -8.53 -17.30 4.94
C VAL A 77 -7.34 -16.60 4.31
N PHE A 78 -6.18 -17.27 4.29
CA PHE A 78 -4.97 -16.74 3.66
C PHE A 78 -5.18 -16.41 2.18
N ARG A 79 -5.75 -17.35 1.40
CA ARG A 79 -5.98 -17.17 -0.03
C ARG A 79 -6.90 -15.99 -0.32
N PHE A 80 -8.00 -15.86 0.43
CA PHE A 80 -8.92 -14.74 0.26
C PHE A 80 -8.24 -13.39 0.57
N LEU A 81 -7.56 -13.28 1.71
CA LEU A 81 -6.89 -12.04 2.12
C LEU A 81 -5.76 -11.66 1.16
N ALA A 82 -4.98 -12.62 0.66
CA ALA A 82 -3.92 -12.37 -0.32
C ALA A 82 -4.49 -11.86 -1.66
N GLN A 83 -5.59 -12.46 -2.13
CA GLN A 83 -6.27 -12.03 -3.36
C GLN A 83 -6.91 -10.64 -3.21
N PHE A 84 -7.55 -10.39 -2.07
CA PHE A 84 -8.10 -9.09 -1.71
C PHE A 84 -7.02 -8.01 -1.69
N LEU A 85 -5.90 -8.25 -0.99
CA LEU A 85 -4.76 -7.35 -0.96
C LEU A 85 -4.22 -7.07 -2.37
N GLY A 86 -4.12 -8.11 -3.20
CA GLY A 86 -3.78 -8.00 -4.62
C GLY A 86 -4.69 -7.04 -5.36
N TYR A 87 -6.00 -7.20 -5.22
CA TYR A 87 -7.00 -6.35 -5.87
C TYR A 87 -6.93 -4.91 -5.39
N ASP A 88 -6.83 -4.69 -4.09
CA ASP A 88 -6.72 -3.37 -3.49
C ASP A 88 -5.46 -2.60 -3.94
N MET A 89 -4.31 -3.28 -4.06
CA MET A 89 -3.10 -2.66 -4.61
C MET A 89 -3.23 -2.32 -6.09
N ARG A 90 -3.91 -3.14 -6.90
CA ARG A 90 -4.15 -2.85 -8.33
C ARG A 90 -5.00 -1.60 -8.52
N VAL A 91 -6.09 -1.49 -7.76
CA VAL A 91 -6.97 -0.31 -7.81
C VAL A 91 -6.22 0.91 -7.32
N SER A 92 -5.49 0.80 -6.21
CA SER A 92 -4.69 1.90 -5.67
C SER A 92 -3.57 2.34 -6.60
N ALA A 93 -2.86 1.42 -7.25
CA ALA A 93 -1.83 1.77 -8.24
C ALA A 93 -2.44 2.54 -9.42
N SER A 94 -3.64 2.15 -9.86
CA SER A 94 -4.37 2.88 -10.91
C SER A 94 -4.80 4.27 -10.42
N GLN A 95 -5.38 4.36 -9.22
CA GLN A 95 -5.81 5.61 -8.58
C GLN A 95 -4.65 6.59 -8.36
N MET A 96 -3.46 6.07 -8.05
CA MET A 96 -2.24 6.86 -7.84
C MET A 96 -1.48 7.14 -9.16
N LEU A 97 -2.05 6.76 -10.31
CA LEU A 97 -1.47 6.93 -11.66
C LEU A 97 -0.13 6.21 -11.86
N LEU A 98 0.19 5.21 -11.04
CA LEU A 98 1.42 4.42 -11.15
C LEU A 98 1.39 3.45 -12.34
N ILE A 99 0.21 3.13 -12.86
CA ILE A 99 0.05 2.23 -14.01
C ILE A 99 -0.87 2.85 -15.06
N ASP A 100 -0.68 2.54 -16.33
CA ASP A 100 -1.56 3.05 -17.40
C ASP A 100 -2.75 2.16 -17.75
N ARG A 101 -2.76 0.94 -17.22
CA ARG A 101 -3.74 -0.09 -17.55
C ARG A 101 -4.90 -0.06 -16.55
N TYR A 102 -6.12 -0.18 -17.07
CA TYR A 102 -7.32 -0.28 -16.25
C TYR A 102 -7.35 -1.60 -15.46
N PRO A 103 -7.70 -1.60 -14.16
CA PRO A 103 -7.70 -2.82 -13.36
C PRO A 103 -8.81 -3.78 -13.79
N PRO A 104 -8.51 -5.08 -13.98
CA PRO A 104 -9.56 -6.07 -14.24
C PRO A 104 -10.42 -6.28 -12.99
N PHE A 105 -11.74 -6.51 -13.18
CA PHE A 105 -12.67 -6.94 -12.12
C PHE A 105 -12.46 -8.43 -11.77
N ALA A 106 -11.23 -8.77 -11.42
CA ALA A 106 -10.85 -10.13 -11.07
C ALA A 106 -9.91 -10.11 -9.86
N LEU A 107 -10.18 -10.97 -8.89
CA LEU A 107 -9.32 -11.17 -7.71
C LEU A 107 -7.96 -11.75 -8.10
N ASN A 108 -7.93 -12.65 -9.08
CA ASN A 108 -6.71 -13.15 -9.69
C ASN A 108 -6.49 -12.48 -11.05
N PRO A 109 -5.46 -11.63 -11.21
CA PRO A 109 -5.21 -10.93 -12.46
C PRO A 109 -4.57 -11.86 -13.52
N PRO A 110 -4.67 -11.51 -14.81
CA PRO A 110 -3.87 -12.15 -15.85
C PRO A 110 -2.35 -12.07 -15.52
N PRO A 111 -1.55 -13.06 -15.94
CA PRO A 111 -0.10 -13.06 -15.71
C PRO A 111 0.64 -11.83 -16.25
N ASP A 112 0.09 -11.17 -17.28
CA ASP A 112 0.72 -10.01 -17.93
C ASP A 112 0.28 -8.66 -17.34
N TYR A 113 -0.40 -8.65 -16.18
CA TYR A 113 -0.83 -7.41 -15.54
C TYR A 113 0.31 -6.77 -14.74
N PRO A 114 0.59 -5.47 -14.86
CA PRO A 114 1.82 -4.85 -14.35
C PRO A 114 1.96 -4.75 -12.82
N VAL A 115 1.00 -5.27 -12.04
CA VAL A 115 1.00 -5.19 -10.58
C VAL A 115 0.82 -6.58 -10.00
N HIS A 116 1.87 -7.07 -9.35
CA HIS A 116 1.87 -8.37 -8.67
C HIS A 116 2.31 -8.24 -7.22
N ILE A 117 1.75 -9.11 -6.37
CA ILE A 117 2.15 -9.24 -4.97
C ILE A 117 2.59 -10.68 -4.74
N ASP A 118 3.79 -10.85 -4.18
CA ASP A 118 4.26 -12.14 -3.67
C ASP A 118 4.05 -12.18 -2.15
N VAL A 119 3.12 -13.03 -1.71
CA VAL A 119 2.80 -13.30 -0.31
C VAL A 119 2.82 -14.80 -0.12
N ARG A 120 3.47 -15.27 0.95
CA ARG A 120 3.65 -16.69 1.24
C ARG A 120 3.00 -17.05 2.58
N PRO A 121 2.38 -18.23 2.71
CA PRO A 121 1.93 -18.72 4.01
C PRO A 121 3.15 -18.93 4.90
N THR A 122 3.17 -18.27 6.05
CA THR A 122 4.25 -18.37 7.04
C THR A 122 3.67 -18.65 8.42
N ALA A 123 4.44 -19.33 9.28
CA ALA A 123 4.07 -19.50 10.68
C ALA A 123 4.04 -18.14 11.41
N LEU A 124 3.10 -17.99 12.33
CA LEU A 124 2.89 -16.78 13.13
C LEU A 124 3.12 -17.11 14.60
N ASN A 125 3.93 -16.30 15.27
CA ASN A 125 4.05 -16.40 16.73
C ASN A 125 2.76 -15.87 17.38
N ARG A 126 2.11 -16.70 18.21
CA ARG A 126 0.83 -16.38 18.87
C ARG A 126 0.91 -15.12 19.72
N LEU A 127 2.01 -14.96 20.47
CA LEU A 127 2.26 -13.75 21.26
C LEU A 127 2.44 -12.53 20.36
N ALA A 128 3.14 -12.69 19.23
CA ALA A 128 3.28 -11.62 18.26
C ALA A 128 1.94 -11.24 17.62
N VAL A 129 1.00 -12.18 17.43
CA VAL A 129 -0.37 -11.89 16.96
C VAL A 129 -1.18 -11.10 17.98
N LEU A 130 -1.03 -11.42 19.28
CA LEU A 130 -1.70 -10.68 20.35
C LEU A 130 -1.13 -9.25 20.49
N PHE A 131 0.19 -9.11 20.57
CA PHE A 131 0.87 -7.82 20.68
C PHE A 131 0.94 -7.04 19.36
N ARG A 132 0.50 -7.64 18.24
CA ARG A 132 0.47 -6.99 16.92
C ARG A 132 -0.32 -5.69 16.95
N ILE A 133 -1.41 -5.61 17.72
CA ILE A 133 -2.23 -4.40 17.82
C ILE A 133 -1.39 -3.22 18.32
N PHE A 134 -0.53 -3.43 19.33
CA PHE A 134 0.38 -2.41 19.84
C PHE A 134 1.51 -2.08 18.85
N LEU A 135 2.12 -3.10 18.24
CA LEU A 135 3.16 -2.93 17.23
C LEU A 135 2.66 -2.22 15.97
N MET A 136 1.37 -2.34 15.67
CA MET A 136 0.73 -1.69 14.54
C MET A 136 0.62 -0.18 14.74
N ILE A 137 0.63 0.34 15.97
CA ILE A 137 0.44 1.77 16.24
C ILE A 137 1.56 2.62 15.59
N PRO A 138 2.86 2.38 15.83
CA PRO A 138 3.91 3.15 15.16
C PRO A 138 3.86 3.04 13.64
N ALA A 139 3.63 1.83 13.13
CA ALA A 139 3.54 1.60 11.70
C ALA A 139 2.33 2.31 11.07
N ALA A 140 1.20 2.34 11.77
CA ALA A 140 -0.03 3.02 11.38
C ALA A 140 0.15 4.54 11.35
N ILE A 141 0.91 5.11 12.30
CA ILE A 141 1.25 6.54 12.29
C ILE A 141 2.04 6.87 11.03
N VAL A 142 3.15 6.18 10.77
CA VAL A 142 3.97 6.40 9.56
C VAL A 142 3.13 6.23 8.29
N GLN A 143 2.30 5.18 8.24
CA GLN A 143 1.41 4.89 7.13
C GLN A 143 0.40 6.01 6.89
N SER A 144 -0.22 6.51 7.96
CA SER A 144 -1.25 7.55 7.92
C SER A 144 -0.65 8.87 7.46
N LEU A 145 0.48 9.27 8.04
CA LEU A 145 1.21 10.47 7.64
C LEU A 145 1.56 10.45 6.16
N ALA A 146 2.11 9.33 5.67
CA ALA A 146 2.48 9.19 4.27
C ALA A 146 1.25 9.27 3.33
N ILE A 147 0.14 8.60 3.68
CA ILE A 147 -1.10 8.65 2.90
C ILE A 147 -1.69 10.05 2.89
N TYR A 148 -1.82 10.70 4.05
CA TYR A 148 -2.42 12.02 4.14
C TYR A 148 -1.61 13.08 3.41
N GLY A 149 -0.28 13.03 3.53
CA GLY A 149 0.59 13.90 2.75
C GLY A 149 0.49 13.70 1.25
N TRP A 150 0.36 12.44 0.81
CA TRP A 150 0.11 12.14 -0.60
C TRP A 150 -1.23 12.71 -1.06
N TRP A 151 -2.30 12.55 -0.27
CA TRP A 151 -3.62 13.12 -0.56
C TRP A 151 -3.60 14.65 -0.62
N ALA A 152 -2.89 15.31 0.29
CA ALA A 152 -2.77 16.77 0.30
C ALA A 152 -2.20 17.32 -1.02
N LEU A 153 -1.34 16.55 -1.69
CA LEU A 153 -0.72 16.94 -2.94
C LEU A 153 -1.33 16.25 -4.17
N CYS A 154 -2.34 15.40 -4.00
CA CYS A 154 -2.88 14.57 -5.09
C CYS A 154 -3.42 15.44 -6.23
N PHE A 155 -4.02 16.60 -5.92
CA PHE A 155 -4.51 17.53 -6.93
C PHE A 155 -3.38 18.15 -7.75
N VAL A 156 -2.30 18.58 -7.08
CA VAL A 156 -1.11 19.15 -7.73
C VAL A 156 -0.46 18.11 -8.64
N TRP A 157 -0.34 16.87 -8.15
CA TRP A 157 0.21 15.75 -8.92
C TRP A 157 -0.66 15.34 -10.10
N TRP A 158 -1.97 15.35 -9.92
CA TRP A 158 -2.93 15.08 -10.98
C TRP A 158 -2.83 16.12 -12.10
N VAL A 159 -2.70 17.42 -11.76
CA VAL A 159 -2.47 18.47 -12.76
C VAL A 159 -1.12 18.29 -13.46
N ILE A 160 -0.03 18.03 -12.71
CA ILE A 160 1.31 17.83 -13.28
C ILE A 160 1.30 16.67 -14.27
N THR A 161 0.73 15.53 -13.90
CA THR A 161 0.64 14.35 -14.77
C THR A 161 -0.24 14.60 -15.99
N LEU A 162 -1.33 15.35 -15.85
CA LEU A 162 -2.19 15.76 -16.96
C LEU A 162 -1.45 16.66 -17.96
N VAL A 163 -0.61 17.59 -17.49
CA VAL A 163 0.17 18.53 -18.33
C VAL A 163 1.41 17.87 -18.95
N LEU A 164 2.15 17.05 -18.20
CA LEU A 164 3.32 16.35 -18.72
C LEU A 164 2.96 15.13 -19.59
N GLY A 165 1.80 14.51 -19.38
CA GLY A 165 1.42 13.25 -20.02
C GLY A 165 2.31 12.05 -19.60
N ARG A 166 3.10 12.23 -18.55
CA ARG A 166 4.00 11.24 -17.95
C ARG A 166 4.23 11.57 -16.48
N MET A 167 4.46 10.56 -15.65
CA MET A 167 4.79 10.77 -14.25
C MET A 167 6.30 11.13 -14.12
N PRO A 168 6.68 12.23 -13.46
CA PRO A 168 8.08 12.51 -13.14
C PRO A 168 8.68 11.39 -12.29
N ARG A 169 9.93 10.98 -12.57
CA ARG A 169 10.61 9.89 -11.85
C ARG A 169 10.60 10.04 -10.32
N PRO A 170 10.95 11.21 -9.73
CA PRO A 170 10.92 11.37 -8.27
C PRO A 170 9.53 11.20 -7.68
N LEU A 171 8.48 11.57 -8.43
CA LEU A 171 7.09 11.43 -8.00
C LEU A 171 6.65 9.97 -8.06
N PHE A 172 7.04 9.26 -9.12
CA PHE A 172 6.81 7.82 -9.25
C PHE A 172 7.48 7.05 -8.10
N GLU A 173 8.77 7.31 -7.85
CA GLU A 173 9.55 6.66 -6.78
C GLU A 173 8.88 6.85 -5.41
N ALA A 174 8.52 8.09 -5.05
CA ALA A 174 7.89 8.39 -3.78
C ALA A 174 6.49 7.78 -3.65
N THR A 175 5.67 7.86 -4.70
CA THR A 175 4.31 7.31 -4.68
C THR A 175 4.33 5.77 -4.64
N ALA A 176 5.26 5.14 -5.36
CA ALA A 176 5.50 3.71 -5.31
C ALA A 176 6.01 3.26 -3.94
N ALA A 177 6.88 4.05 -3.30
CA ALA A 177 7.32 3.82 -1.92
C ALA A 177 6.15 3.86 -0.93
N THR A 178 5.29 4.88 -1.03
CA THR A 178 4.08 5.01 -0.19
C THR A 178 3.13 3.82 -0.39
N LEU A 179 2.87 3.42 -1.64
CA LEU A 179 2.00 2.29 -1.92
C LEU A 179 2.60 0.96 -1.44
N ARG A 180 3.92 0.78 -1.59
CA ARG A 180 4.63 -0.40 -1.08
C ARG A 180 4.57 -0.51 0.44
N TYR A 181 4.76 0.60 1.14
CA TYR A 181 4.63 0.63 2.61
C TYR A 181 3.19 0.33 3.04
N ARG A 182 2.18 0.85 2.32
CA ARG A 182 0.76 0.53 2.51
C ARG A 182 0.45 -0.95 2.35
N MET A 183 1.02 -1.57 1.31
CA MET A 183 0.88 -3.00 1.06
C MET A 183 1.47 -3.81 2.22
N ARG A 184 2.70 -3.50 2.64
CA ARG A 184 3.38 -4.18 3.77
C ARG A 184 2.62 -4.03 5.07
N PHE A 185 2.15 -2.83 5.38
CA PHE A 185 1.33 -2.57 6.55
C PHE A 185 0.03 -3.38 6.51
N SER A 186 -0.68 -3.37 5.38
CA SER A 186 -1.94 -4.12 5.22
C SER A 186 -1.72 -5.63 5.32
N ALA A 187 -0.64 -6.15 4.73
CA ALA A 187 -0.26 -7.56 4.85
C ALA A 187 0.06 -7.94 6.31
N TYR A 188 0.76 -7.06 7.05
CA TYR A 188 1.03 -7.27 8.47
C TYR A 188 -0.26 -7.23 9.30
N ALA A 189 -1.12 -6.24 9.07
CA ALA A 189 -2.41 -6.09 9.76
C ALA A 189 -3.35 -7.28 9.52
N MET A 190 -3.39 -7.80 8.29
CA MET A 190 -4.19 -8.98 7.90
C MET A 190 -3.51 -10.31 8.23
N MET A 191 -2.36 -10.29 8.93
CA MET A 191 -1.59 -11.47 9.32
C MET A 191 -1.06 -12.33 8.17
N LEU A 192 -0.97 -11.76 6.97
CA LEU A 192 -0.40 -12.40 5.80
C LEU A 192 1.13 -12.54 5.86
N THR A 193 1.79 -11.74 6.71
CA THR A 193 3.23 -11.84 6.97
C THR A 193 3.52 -11.60 8.46
N PRO A 194 4.54 -12.25 9.05
CA PRO A 194 5.08 -11.87 10.36
C PRO A 194 5.98 -10.63 10.30
N ALA A 195 6.51 -10.28 9.12
CA ALA A 195 7.54 -9.25 8.96
C ALA A 195 7.01 -7.83 9.28
N TYR A 196 7.72 -7.10 10.13
CA TYR A 196 7.32 -5.73 10.49
C TYR A 196 7.48 -4.79 9.29
N PRO A 197 6.50 -3.90 9.00
CA PRO A 197 6.60 -2.98 7.87
C PRO A 197 7.77 -2.01 8.05
N LYS A 198 8.77 -2.12 7.17
CA LYS A 198 9.98 -1.27 7.13
C LYS A 198 10.31 -0.89 5.69
N GLY A 199 11.31 -0.02 5.51
CA GLY A 199 11.85 0.31 4.18
C GLY A 199 11.00 1.28 3.38
N LEU A 200 10.52 2.35 4.02
CA LEU A 200 9.81 3.43 3.33
C LEU A 200 10.71 4.18 2.34
N PHE A 201 12.02 4.28 2.60
CA PHE A 201 12.97 5.06 1.78
C PHE A 201 13.70 4.24 0.70
N GLY A 202 13.17 3.08 0.32
CA GLY A 202 13.78 2.20 -0.69
C GLY A 202 14.66 1.09 -0.10
N ASP A 203 15.32 0.35 -0.99
CA ASP A 203 16.24 -0.75 -0.65
C ASP A 203 17.66 -0.49 -1.21
N ASP A 204 18.21 0.70 -0.95
CA ASP A 204 19.49 1.15 -1.52
C ASP A 204 20.68 0.23 -1.14
N ASP A 205 20.54 -0.57 -0.08
CA ASP A 205 21.56 -1.50 0.41
C ASP A 205 21.56 -2.87 -0.33
N LEU A 206 20.59 -3.12 -1.21
CA LEU A 206 20.51 -4.37 -1.97
C LEU A 206 21.25 -4.26 -3.30
N VAL A 207 22.45 -4.85 -3.36
CA VAL A 207 23.19 -5.07 -4.62
C VAL A 207 22.37 -6.04 -5.50
N VAL A 208 21.95 -5.60 -6.69
CA VAL A 208 21.15 -6.42 -7.63
C VAL A 208 21.85 -6.54 -8.98
N GLU A 209 22.02 -7.78 -9.45
CA GLU A 209 22.60 -8.15 -10.75
C GLU A 209 21.77 -7.64 -11.94
N GLN A 210 22.44 -7.13 -12.97
CA GLN A 210 21.90 -6.28 -14.03
C GLN A 210 21.12 -7.00 -15.17
N GLY A 211 20.56 -8.20 -14.94
CA GLY A 211 20.19 -9.12 -16.04
C GLY A 211 18.72 -9.27 -16.44
N HIS A 212 17.73 -8.82 -15.65
CA HIS A 212 16.30 -9.10 -15.93
C HIS A 212 15.46 -7.81 -16.00
N SER A 213 14.42 -7.80 -16.83
CA SER A 213 13.46 -6.70 -17.01
C SER A 213 13.09 -6.08 -15.66
N ARG A 214 13.59 -4.86 -15.42
CA ARG A 214 13.50 -4.18 -14.12
C ARG A 214 12.04 -3.92 -13.75
N SER A 215 11.55 -4.62 -12.73
CA SER A 215 10.44 -4.12 -11.93
C SER A 215 10.90 -2.87 -11.19
N ALA A 216 10.17 -1.77 -11.32
CA ALA A 216 10.59 -0.48 -10.79
C ALA A 216 10.57 -0.42 -9.26
N THR A 217 9.93 -1.41 -8.61
CA THR A 217 9.87 -1.56 -7.15
C THR A 217 10.65 -2.77 -6.62
N ARG A 218 11.47 -3.44 -7.45
CA ARG A 218 12.21 -4.66 -7.08
C ARG A 218 13.66 -4.66 -7.64
N PRO A 219 14.62 -4.02 -6.96
CA PRO A 219 14.52 -3.22 -5.72
C PRO A 219 14.06 -1.79 -6.02
N LEU A 220 13.41 -1.14 -5.06
CA LEU A 220 13.07 0.28 -5.18
C LEU A 220 14.28 1.12 -4.78
N VAL A 221 15.02 1.63 -5.77
CA VAL A 221 16.11 2.59 -5.55
C VAL A 221 15.56 4.00 -5.67
N MET A 222 15.80 4.85 -4.68
CA MET A 222 15.23 6.19 -4.65
C MET A 222 16.30 7.26 -4.90
N SER A 223 16.00 8.18 -5.82
CA SER A 223 16.77 9.40 -6.00
C SER A 223 16.66 10.30 -4.75
N SER A 224 17.63 11.20 -4.55
CA SER A 224 17.59 12.19 -3.46
C SER A 224 16.31 13.03 -3.50
N ALA A 225 15.84 13.38 -4.71
CA ALA A 225 14.58 14.10 -4.91
C ALA A 225 13.36 13.26 -4.50
N GLY A 226 13.32 11.96 -4.81
CA GLY A 226 12.26 11.05 -4.39
C GLY A 226 12.18 10.90 -2.87
N LYS A 227 13.34 10.81 -2.19
CA LYS A 227 13.41 10.77 -0.72
C LYS A 227 12.87 12.05 -0.08
N TRP A 228 13.26 13.22 -0.59
CA TRP A 228 12.72 14.51 -0.12
C TRP A 228 11.21 14.62 -0.32
N LEU A 229 10.68 14.04 -1.40
CA LEU A 229 9.25 14.02 -1.67
C LEU A 229 8.48 13.12 -0.68
N VAL A 230 9.06 11.98 -0.26
CA VAL A 230 8.51 11.17 0.84
C VAL A 230 8.54 11.92 2.17
N VAL A 231 9.62 12.63 2.47
CA VAL A 231 9.69 13.49 3.67
C VAL A 231 8.61 14.56 3.63
N LEU A 232 8.43 15.21 2.47
CA LEU A 232 7.36 16.19 2.27
C LEU A 232 5.98 15.59 2.54
N PHE A 233 5.71 14.36 2.10
CA PHE A 233 4.46 13.67 2.43
C PHE A 233 4.29 13.48 3.95
N LEU A 234 5.32 13.01 4.65
CA LEU A 234 5.24 12.84 6.10
C LEU A 234 4.96 14.16 6.83
N VAL A 235 5.63 15.25 6.43
CA VAL A 235 5.45 16.58 7.03
C VAL A 235 4.05 17.12 6.76
N LEU A 236 3.57 17.07 5.52
CA LEU A 236 2.22 17.52 5.17
C LEU A 236 1.14 16.68 5.84
N GLY A 237 1.35 15.36 5.92
CA GLY A 237 0.45 14.47 6.65
C GLY A 237 0.37 14.82 8.14
N LEU A 238 1.49 15.21 8.75
CA LEU A 238 1.54 15.65 10.14
C LEU A 238 0.76 16.96 10.33
N ILE A 239 1.00 17.95 9.45
CA ILE A 239 0.30 19.24 9.49
C ILE A 239 -1.21 19.03 9.35
N GLY A 240 -1.65 18.23 8.37
CA GLY A 240 -3.06 17.91 8.17
C GLY A 240 -3.71 17.24 9.39
N ASN A 241 -2.99 16.32 10.04
CA ASN A 241 -3.48 15.65 11.26
C ASN A 241 -3.63 16.62 12.42
N VAL A 242 -2.62 17.45 12.68
CA VAL A 242 -2.65 18.43 13.77
C VAL A 242 -3.77 19.44 13.58
N THR A 243 -3.96 19.94 12.36
CA THR A 243 -5.00 20.93 12.05
C THR A 243 -6.39 20.37 12.30
N THR A 244 -6.64 19.12 11.87
CA THR A 244 -7.94 18.45 12.08
C THR A 244 -8.23 18.25 13.57
N SER A 245 -7.23 17.83 14.35
CA SER A 245 -7.37 17.64 15.80
C SER A 245 -7.75 18.94 16.53
N VAL A 246 -7.10 20.06 16.19
CA VAL A 246 -7.38 21.37 16.81
C VAL A 246 -8.80 21.86 16.51
N THR A 247 -9.28 21.71 15.27
CA THR A 247 -10.62 22.14 14.88
C THR A 247 -11.72 21.36 15.62
N THR A 248 -11.54 20.05 15.84
CA THR A 248 -12.47 19.26 16.66
C THR A 248 -12.52 19.73 18.12
N THR A 249 -11.38 20.12 18.70
CA THR A 249 -11.32 20.59 20.10
C THR A 249 -11.98 21.96 20.28
N THR A 250 -11.78 22.89 19.36
CA THR A 250 -12.39 24.23 19.44
C THR A 250 -13.91 24.20 19.26
N THR A 251 -14.43 23.29 18.42
CA THR A 251 -15.88 23.18 18.20
C THR A 251 -16.60 22.58 19.40
N SER A 252 -15.95 21.68 20.15
CA SER A 252 -16.54 21.12 21.38
C SER A 252 -16.71 22.15 22.49
N ASP A 253 -15.76 23.08 22.66
CA ASP A 253 -15.84 24.12 23.71
C ASP A 253 -16.97 25.14 23.45
N ASP A 254 -17.18 25.53 22.18
CA ASP A 254 -18.16 26.57 21.82
C ASP A 254 -19.62 26.07 21.94
N THR A 255 -19.84 24.76 21.73
CA THR A 255 -21.19 24.16 21.87
C THR A 255 -21.62 23.97 23.33
N THR A 256 -20.69 23.81 24.26
CA THR A 256 -20.99 23.69 25.70
C THR A 256 -21.33 25.01 26.36
N GLU A 257 -20.89 26.15 25.82
CA GLU A 257 -21.24 27.47 26.37
C GLU A 257 -22.67 27.93 25.99
N LEU A 258 -23.20 27.46 24.86
CA LEU A 258 -24.53 27.88 24.38
C LEU A 258 -25.70 27.10 24.98
N SER A 259 -25.47 25.93 25.60
CA SER A 259 -26.53 25.15 26.27
C SER A 259 -26.67 25.47 27.77
N GLY A 260 -25.87 26.41 28.29
CA GLY A 260 -25.78 26.72 29.72
C GLY A 260 -26.48 28.01 30.17
N ARG A 261 -27.30 28.65 29.33
CA ARG A 261 -28.06 29.85 29.75
C ARG A 261 -29.50 29.45 30.17
N PRO A 262 -29.92 29.71 31.42
CA PRO A 262 -31.27 29.44 31.92
C PRO A 262 -32.33 30.33 31.26
#